data_AF-A0A2K8SL60-F1
#
_entry.id   AF-A0A2K8SL60-F1
#
_cell.length_a   1.000
_cell.length_b   1.000
_cell.length_c   1.000
_cell.angle_alpha   90.00
_cell.angle_beta   90.00
_cell.angle_gamma   90.00
#
_symmetry.space_group_name_H-M   'P 1'
#
loop_
_entity.id
_entity.type
_entity.pdbx_description
1 polymer ?
#
loop_
_entity_poly.entity_id
_entity_poly.type
_entity_poly.pdbx_seq_one_letter_code
_entity_poly.pdbx_strand_id
1 'polypeptide(L)'
;MTGLEAKTIHRLLEFDPRTRGFKCDSENPLPHTAIIVDEGSMLDLFLAYSLVKAVYLGAQLLLVGDIDQLPSVGPGQILADLINSGRVPIVRLTQVFRQAKTSAIITTAHQINRGQYPTIEPISDTPQSDCIWHGGGHQPEHGVQAICELITDLIPRLGYNRATDVQVLCPMTRGVVGTRNLNTVLQQLINPPAPDKVEINRGGNLLREGDRIIQLTNDYNREVFNGDLGIILTIDTVEQEVTVQYGERTVIYDYADLNEIALAWCVTIHKSQGSEYPVVILPIYMQHYMMLTRNLFYTGLTRAKKLAIVVGAKKAISLAVRSTNDQQRYTRLQQRLLHAGLH
;
A
#
# COMPACT_ATOMS: atom_id res chain seq x y z
N MET A 1 8.39 -16.98 -1.18
CA MET A 1 8.26 -16.87 0.30
C MET A 1 8.81 -18.13 0.94
N THR A 2 9.23 -18.06 2.19
CA THR A 2 9.98 -19.09 2.95
C THR A 2 9.25 -20.44 3.14
N GLY A 3 7.99 -20.55 2.71
CA GLY A 3 7.16 -21.76 2.92
C GLY A 3 6.64 -21.90 4.36
N LEU A 4 6.90 -20.91 5.22
CA LEU A 4 6.44 -20.86 6.62
C LEU A 4 5.23 -19.93 6.75
N GLU A 5 4.37 -20.19 7.73
CA GLU A 5 3.25 -19.30 8.07
C GLU A 5 3.80 -17.94 8.55
N ALA A 6 3.31 -16.86 7.96
CA ALA A 6 3.60 -15.50 8.39
C ALA A 6 2.37 -14.91 9.11
N LYS A 7 2.61 -14.07 10.11
CA LYS A 7 1.58 -13.39 10.89
C LYS A 7 1.87 -11.90 10.94
N THR A 8 0.84 -11.08 11.05
CA THR A 8 1.01 -9.66 11.40
C THR A 8 1.65 -9.57 12.80
N ILE A 9 2.42 -8.51 13.06
CA ILE A 9 3.05 -8.31 14.38
C ILE A 9 1.98 -8.26 15.49
N HIS A 10 0.81 -7.66 15.21
CA HIS A 10 -0.30 -7.60 16.16
C HIS A 10 -0.83 -8.98 16.56
N ARG A 11 -0.96 -9.89 15.58
CA ARG A 11 -1.38 -11.27 15.84
C ARG A 11 -0.29 -12.07 16.52
N LEU A 12 0.98 -11.86 16.15
CA LEU A 12 2.13 -12.51 16.77
C LEU A 12 2.26 -12.13 18.25
N LEU A 13 2.05 -10.87 18.60
CA LEU A 13 2.12 -10.36 19.98
C LEU A 13 0.82 -10.52 20.77
N GLU A 14 -0.20 -11.16 20.18
CA GLU A 14 -1.53 -11.34 20.77
C GLU A 14 -2.14 -10.03 21.29
N PHE A 15 -2.38 -9.08 20.38
CA PHE A 15 -3.01 -7.81 20.70
C PHE A 15 -4.39 -7.99 21.37
N ASP A 16 -4.60 -7.27 22.48
CA ASP A 16 -5.89 -7.18 23.16
C ASP A 16 -6.52 -5.80 22.92
N PRO A 17 -7.61 -5.72 22.12
CA PRO A 17 -8.31 -4.48 21.85
C PRO A 17 -8.87 -3.78 23.10
N ARG A 18 -9.17 -4.52 24.18
CA ARG A 18 -9.78 -3.96 25.41
C ARG A 18 -8.78 -3.17 26.22
N THR A 19 -7.57 -3.71 26.38
CA THR A 19 -6.48 -3.06 27.11
C THR A 19 -5.61 -2.20 26.20
N ARG A 20 -5.77 -2.31 24.87
CA ARG A 20 -4.86 -1.76 23.85
C ARG A 20 -3.41 -2.17 24.09
N GLY A 21 -3.22 -3.36 24.65
CA GLY A 21 -1.93 -3.94 25.01
C GLY A 21 -1.64 -5.21 24.21
N PHE A 22 -0.47 -5.77 24.46
CA PHE A 22 -0.03 -7.06 23.94
C PHE A 22 0.15 -8.04 25.09
N LYS A 23 -0.21 -9.30 24.90
CA LYS A 23 0.00 -10.33 25.92
C LYS A 23 1.44 -10.86 25.92
N CYS A 24 2.13 -10.77 24.79
CA CYS A 24 3.54 -11.12 24.70
C CYS A 24 4.41 -9.93 25.15
N ASP A 25 5.30 -10.17 26.10
CA ASP A 25 6.20 -9.17 26.65
C ASP A 25 7.46 -9.79 27.29
N SER A 26 8.15 -9.07 28.18
CA SER A 26 9.38 -9.55 28.81
C SER A 26 9.15 -10.70 29.81
N GLU A 27 7.97 -10.77 30.42
CA GLU A 27 7.60 -11.83 31.37
C GLU A 27 6.99 -13.04 30.63
N ASN A 28 6.36 -12.77 29.48
CA ASN A 28 5.80 -13.79 28.59
C ASN A 28 6.33 -13.61 27.15
N PRO A 29 7.59 -13.96 26.87
CA PRO A 29 8.21 -13.69 25.58
C PRO A 29 7.70 -14.62 24.48
N LEU A 30 7.93 -14.21 23.24
CA LEU A 30 7.63 -15.03 22.06
C LEU A 30 8.44 -16.35 22.10
N PRO A 31 7.80 -17.50 21.83
CA PRO A 31 8.45 -18.81 21.87
C PRO A 31 9.26 -19.09 20.59
N HIS A 32 10.07 -18.13 20.13
CA HIS A 32 10.78 -18.18 18.86
C HIS A 32 12.23 -17.72 18.99
N THR A 33 13.16 -18.55 18.53
CA THR A 33 14.61 -18.28 18.61
C THR A 33 15.13 -17.36 17.51
N ALA A 34 14.36 -17.22 16.43
CA ALA A 34 14.61 -16.28 15.36
C ALA A 34 13.27 -15.67 14.93
N ILE A 35 13.23 -14.34 14.87
CA ILE A 35 12.07 -13.55 14.45
C ILE A 35 12.50 -12.70 13.27
N ILE A 36 11.78 -12.81 12.16
CA ILE A 36 12.02 -12.03 10.95
C ILE A 36 10.82 -11.12 10.75
N VAL A 37 11.06 -9.83 10.67
CA VAL A 37 10.04 -8.82 10.36
C VAL A 37 10.35 -8.26 8.99
N ASP A 38 9.42 -8.47 8.05
CA ASP A 38 9.43 -7.82 6.75
C ASP A 38 8.69 -6.48 6.80
N GLU A 39 8.93 -5.61 5.82
CA GLU A 39 8.36 -4.25 5.73
C GLU A 39 8.61 -3.39 7.00
N GLY A 40 9.79 -3.52 7.61
CA GLY A 40 10.19 -2.83 8.83
C GLY A 40 10.21 -1.30 8.74
N SER A 41 10.12 -0.71 7.54
CA SER A 41 9.93 0.73 7.35
C SER A 41 8.57 1.23 7.84
N MET A 42 7.57 0.34 7.91
CA MET A 42 6.24 0.63 8.44
C MET A 42 6.16 0.54 9.97
N LEU A 43 7.22 0.09 10.65
CA LEU A 43 7.22 -0.13 12.08
C LEU A 43 7.30 1.21 12.84
N ASP A 44 6.25 1.53 13.61
CA ASP A 44 6.24 2.69 14.48
C ASP A 44 6.90 2.42 15.84
N LEU A 45 7.08 3.48 16.64
CA LEU A 45 7.74 3.41 17.94
C LEU A 45 7.05 2.48 18.94
N PHE A 46 5.72 2.46 18.97
CA PHE A 46 4.97 1.67 19.95
C PHE A 46 5.07 0.19 19.61
N LEU A 47 4.85 -0.15 18.34
CA LEU A 47 4.92 -1.53 17.87
C LEU A 47 6.35 -2.07 17.92
N ALA A 48 7.35 -1.25 17.60
CA ALA A 48 8.76 -1.61 17.77
C ALA A 48 9.12 -1.88 19.24
N TYR A 49 8.67 -1.01 20.15
CA TYR A 49 8.90 -1.19 21.58
C TYR A 49 8.29 -2.51 22.07
N SER A 50 7.02 -2.77 21.73
CA SER A 50 6.33 -4.00 22.12
C SER A 50 6.98 -5.25 21.53
N LEU A 51 7.37 -5.21 20.26
CA LEU A 51 8.09 -6.31 19.61
C LEU A 51 9.41 -6.61 20.32
N VAL A 52 10.25 -5.60 20.54
CA VAL A 52 11.55 -5.79 21.21
C VAL A 52 11.37 -6.28 22.64
N LYS A 53 10.37 -5.78 23.37
CA LYS A 53 10.04 -6.24 24.73
C LYS A 53 9.68 -7.73 24.76
N ALA A 54 9.02 -8.23 23.72
CA ALA A 54 8.57 -9.62 23.63
C ALA A 54 9.63 -10.60 23.08
N VAL A 55 10.79 -10.11 22.63
CA VAL A 55 11.88 -10.95 22.13
C VAL A 55 12.67 -11.50 23.32
N TYR A 56 12.75 -12.82 23.49
CA TYR A 56 13.48 -13.42 24.61
C TYR A 56 15.00 -13.14 24.51
N LEU A 57 15.68 -13.05 25.66
CA LEU A 57 17.13 -12.85 25.73
C LEU A 57 17.88 -14.04 25.12
N GLY A 58 18.53 -13.82 23.98
CA GLY A 58 19.24 -14.84 23.20
C GLY A 58 18.57 -15.22 21.89
N ALA A 59 17.38 -14.67 21.59
CA ALA A 59 16.77 -14.76 20.28
C ALA A 59 17.44 -13.80 19.29
N GLN A 60 17.32 -14.10 17.99
CA GLN A 60 17.71 -13.21 16.91
C GLN A 60 16.48 -12.46 16.37
N LEU A 61 16.57 -11.14 16.25
CA LEU A 61 15.58 -10.31 15.57
C LEU A 61 16.20 -9.74 14.29
N LEU A 62 15.65 -10.11 13.14
CA LEU A 62 16.02 -9.58 11.82
C LEU A 62 14.91 -8.65 11.32
N LEU A 63 15.25 -7.37 11.13
CA LEU A 63 14.37 -6.40 10.48
C LEU A 63 14.78 -6.24 9.02
N VAL A 64 13.84 -6.47 8.12
CA VAL A 64 13.98 -6.29 6.67
C VAL A 64 13.03 -5.18 6.26
N GLY A 65 13.50 -4.24 5.43
CA GLY A 65 12.64 -3.17 4.94
C GLY A 65 13.40 -2.20 4.03
N ASP A 66 12.64 -1.36 3.35
CA ASP A 66 13.17 -0.33 2.45
C ASP A 66 12.99 1.05 3.06
N ILE A 67 14.10 1.74 3.32
CA ILE A 67 14.11 3.07 3.93
C ILE A 67 13.61 4.18 2.99
N ASP A 68 13.56 3.91 1.67
CA ASP A 68 13.11 4.87 0.67
C ASP A 68 11.59 4.80 0.45
N GLN A 69 10.92 3.77 0.99
CA GLN A 69 9.46 3.71 1.05
C GLN A 69 8.89 4.73 2.05
N LEU A 70 7.58 4.88 2.04
CA LEU A 70 6.86 5.67 3.03
C LEU A 70 7.15 5.18 4.47
N PRO A 71 7.39 6.10 5.42
CA PRO A 71 7.59 5.73 6.82
C PRO A 71 6.29 5.26 7.48
N SER A 72 6.41 4.69 8.68
CA SER A 72 5.27 4.30 9.53
C SER A 72 4.24 5.42 9.71
N VAL A 73 2.94 5.11 9.76
CA VAL A 73 1.91 6.13 10.03
C VAL A 73 2.02 6.67 11.46
N GLY A 74 2.31 5.80 12.43
CA GLY A 74 2.58 6.17 13.81
C GLY A 74 3.93 6.90 14.00
N PRO A 75 4.17 7.50 15.17
CA PRO A 75 5.37 8.26 15.45
C PRO A 75 6.63 7.39 15.48
N GLY A 76 7.78 8.00 15.23
CA GLY A 76 9.09 7.34 15.23
C GLY A 76 9.63 7.09 13.82
N GLN A 77 10.90 6.70 13.74
CA GLN A 77 11.57 6.40 12.48
C GLN A 77 12.53 5.21 12.67
N ILE A 78 11.98 4.08 13.11
CA ILE A 78 12.72 2.99 13.75
C ILE A 78 13.80 2.42 12.84
N LEU A 79 13.44 2.00 11.63
CA LEU A 79 14.41 1.39 10.70
C LEU A 79 15.57 2.35 10.38
N ALA A 80 15.27 3.62 10.08
CA ALA A 80 16.29 4.60 9.75
C ALA A 80 17.16 4.98 10.97
N ASP A 81 16.57 5.14 12.15
CA ASP A 81 17.28 5.46 13.39
C ASP A 81 18.23 4.32 13.80
N LEU A 82 17.78 3.06 13.66
CA LEU A 82 18.63 1.89 13.89
C LEU A 82 19.81 1.87 12.92
N ILE A 83 19.56 2.09 11.62
CA ILE A 83 20.61 2.14 10.60
C ILE A 83 21.62 3.26 10.89
N ASN A 84 21.13 4.47 11.16
CA ASN A 84 21.95 5.66 11.38
C ASN A 84 22.66 5.65 12.74
N SER A 85 22.21 4.82 13.69
CA SER A 85 22.88 4.68 14.99
C SER A 85 24.24 3.99 14.88
N GLY A 86 24.44 3.12 13.88
CA GLY A 86 25.63 2.28 13.77
C GLY A 86 25.81 1.28 14.91
N ARG A 87 24.80 1.08 15.77
CA ARG A 87 24.87 0.20 16.95
C ARG A 87 24.37 -1.22 16.69
N VAL A 88 23.63 -1.41 15.59
CA VAL A 88 23.08 -2.71 15.19
C VAL A 88 23.77 -3.16 13.90
N PRO A 89 24.06 -4.46 13.71
CA PRO A 89 24.59 -4.97 12.45
C PRO A 89 23.64 -4.67 11.28
N ILE A 90 24.17 -4.11 10.20
CA ILE A 90 23.39 -3.69 9.04
C ILE A 90 23.99 -4.31 7.78
N VAL A 91 23.12 -4.88 6.95
CA VAL A 91 23.45 -5.33 5.60
C VAL A 91 22.58 -4.56 4.62
N ARG A 92 23.20 -3.76 3.75
CA ARG A 92 22.49 -3.03 2.69
C ARG A 92 22.68 -3.77 1.36
N LEU A 93 21.58 -4.23 0.78
CA LEU A 93 21.58 -4.84 -0.54
C LEU A 93 21.64 -3.73 -1.61
N THR A 94 22.76 -3.63 -2.34
CA THR A 94 22.99 -2.60 -3.37
C THR A 94 22.97 -3.16 -4.79
N GLN A 95 23.05 -4.48 -4.94
CA GLN A 95 23.14 -5.13 -6.23
C GLN A 95 21.75 -5.49 -6.76
N VAL A 96 21.36 -4.87 -7.86
CA VAL A 96 20.18 -5.25 -8.64
C VAL A 96 20.53 -6.48 -9.49
N PHE A 97 19.75 -7.56 -9.34
CA PHE A 97 19.91 -8.79 -10.12
C PHE A 97 19.74 -8.52 -11.64
N ARG A 98 20.38 -9.33 -12.49
CA ARG A 98 20.48 -9.07 -13.94
C ARG A 98 19.11 -8.94 -14.64
N GLN A 99 18.12 -9.75 -14.24
CA GLN A 99 16.74 -9.69 -14.73
C GLN A 99 16.00 -8.40 -14.33
N ALA A 100 16.37 -7.82 -13.19
CA ALA A 100 15.79 -6.57 -12.68
C ALA A 100 16.43 -5.31 -13.33
N LYS A 101 17.61 -5.43 -13.96
CA LYS A 101 18.26 -4.29 -14.64
C LYS A 101 17.57 -3.87 -15.94
N THR A 102 16.82 -4.77 -16.56
CA THR A 102 16.03 -4.46 -17.78
C THR A 102 14.67 -3.86 -17.46
N SER A 103 14.22 -3.92 -16.20
CA SER A 103 12.95 -3.33 -15.78
C SER A 103 13.07 -1.81 -15.71
N ALA A 104 12.21 -1.13 -16.46
CA ALA A 104 12.07 0.31 -16.40
C ALA A 104 11.40 0.76 -15.10
N ILE A 105 10.53 -0.05 -14.48
CA ILE A 105 9.98 0.22 -13.13
C ILE A 105 11.14 0.43 -12.15
N ILE A 106 12.10 -0.50 -12.13
CA ILE A 106 13.22 -0.47 -11.18
C ILE A 106 14.18 0.69 -11.47
N THR A 107 14.54 0.91 -12.73
CA THR A 107 15.42 2.03 -13.10
C THR A 107 14.77 3.40 -12.83
N THR A 108 13.47 3.53 -13.11
CA THR A 108 12.65 4.71 -12.79
C THR A 108 12.60 4.93 -11.28
N ALA A 109 12.37 3.89 -10.48
CA ALA A 109 12.33 3.97 -9.03
C ALA A 109 13.66 4.48 -8.44
N HIS A 110 14.80 3.99 -8.95
CA HIS A 110 16.11 4.51 -8.55
C HIS A 110 16.34 5.97 -8.95
N GLN A 111 15.87 6.40 -10.12
CA GLN A 111 15.95 7.81 -10.53
C GLN A 111 15.15 8.69 -9.56
N ILE A 112 13.92 8.29 -9.23
CA ILE A 112 13.07 8.98 -8.26
C ILE A 112 13.78 9.09 -6.90
N ASN A 113 14.33 7.99 -6.35
CA ASN A 113 15.03 8.00 -5.06
C ASN A 113 16.23 8.95 -5.03
N ARG A 114 16.95 9.05 -6.15
CA ARG A 114 18.09 9.96 -6.32
C ARG A 114 17.67 11.41 -6.57
N GLY A 115 16.38 11.71 -6.59
CA GLY A 115 15.85 13.03 -6.94
C GLY A 115 16.07 13.42 -8.41
N GLN A 116 16.31 12.43 -9.27
CA GLN A 116 16.49 12.62 -10.71
C GLN A 116 15.15 12.46 -11.41
N TYR A 117 14.85 13.36 -12.35
CA TYR A 117 13.63 13.26 -13.13
C TYR A 117 13.64 11.93 -13.91
N PRO A 118 12.62 11.07 -13.75
CA PRO A 118 12.64 9.76 -14.34
C PRO A 118 12.47 9.82 -15.87
N THR A 119 13.15 8.92 -16.57
CA THR A 119 12.95 8.73 -18.01
C THR A 119 11.94 7.61 -18.22
N ILE A 120 10.69 7.98 -18.52
CA ILE A 120 9.58 7.04 -18.67
C ILE A 120 9.12 7.06 -20.14
N GLU A 121 8.90 5.88 -20.72
CA GLU A 121 8.40 5.75 -22.10
C GLU A 121 7.00 6.39 -22.20
N PRO A 122 6.76 7.35 -23.11
CA PRO A 122 5.41 7.82 -23.38
C PRO A 122 4.51 6.70 -23.88
N ILE A 123 3.22 6.75 -23.53
CA ILE A 123 2.25 5.77 -24.03
C ILE A 123 2.29 5.64 -25.56
N SER A 124 2.21 4.41 -26.03
CA SER A 124 2.05 4.05 -27.44
C SER A 124 1.12 2.83 -27.55
N ASP A 125 0.76 2.44 -28.77
CA ASP A 125 -0.06 1.24 -28.99
C ASP A 125 0.68 -0.07 -28.66
N THR A 126 2.01 -0.05 -28.69
CA THR A 126 2.87 -1.22 -28.44
C THR A 126 4.04 -0.82 -27.53
N PRO A 127 3.78 -0.52 -26.25
CA PRO A 127 4.82 -0.13 -25.32
C PRO A 127 5.86 -1.24 -25.17
N GLN A 128 7.13 -0.87 -25.11
CA GLN A 128 8.24 -1.82 -24.99
C GLN A 128 8.76 -1.94 -23.56
N SER A 129 8.42 -0.96 -22.73
CA SER A 129 8.77 -0.82 -21.32
C SER A 129 7.68 -1.34 -20.39
N ASP A 130 8.08 -1.84 -19.22
CA ASP A 130 7.18 -2.13 -18.09
C ASP A 130 6.83 -0.87 -17.25
N CYS A 131 7.36 0.30 -17.61
CA CYS A 131 7.00 1.58 -17.01
C CYS A 131 6.73 2.62 -18.11
N ILE A 132 5.49 3.11 -18.15
CA ILE A 132 5.00 4.03 -19.18
C ILE A 132 4.35 5.28 -18.57
N TRP A 133 4.29 6.35 -19.36
CA TRP A 133 3.78 7.65 -18.97
C TRP A 133 2.69 8.15 -19.92
N HIS A 134 1.55 8.52 -19.34
CA HIS A 134 0.47 9.21 -20.00
C HIS A 134 0.44 10.67 -19.51
N GLY A 135 0.50 11.64 -20.42
CA GLY A 135 0.51 13.06 -20.05
C GLY A 135 -0.73 13.50 -19.26
N GLY A 136 -1.89 12.88 -19.54
CA GLY A 136 -3.11 12.99 -18.75
C GLY A 136 -3.69 14.40 -18.68
N GLY A 137 -3.26 15.28 -19.58
CA GLY A 137 -3.61 16.70 -19.59
C GLY A 137 -3.13 17.48 -18.37
N HIS A 138 -3.50 18.77 -18.33
CA HIS A 138 -3.16 19.66 -17.21
C HIS A 138 -4.23 19.71 -16.12
N GLN A 139 -5.48 19.35 -16.47
CA GLN A 139 -6.62 19.38 -15.56
C GLN A 139 -6.90 18.00 -14.98
N PRO A 140 -7.33 17.90 -13.71
CA PRO A 140 -7.67 16.63 -13.06
C PRO A 140 -8.66 15.77 -13.86
N GLU A 141 -9.64 16.36 -14.51
CA GLU A 141 -10.69 15.68 -15.29
C GLU A 141 -10.10 14.88 -16.46
N HIS A 142 -9.11 15.45 -17.15
CA HIS A 142 -8.38 14.76 -18.21
C HIS A 142 -7.61 13.53 -17.67
N GLY A 143 -7.22 13.56 -16.40
CA GLY A 143 -6.61 12.42 -15.73
C GLY A 143 -7.58 11.29 -15.48
N VAL A 144 -8.79 11.61 -15.01
CA VAL A 144 -9.86 10.62 -14.85
C VAL A 144 -10.18 9.98 -16.20
N GLN A 145 -10.34 10.80 -17.25
CA GLN A 145 -10.59 10.31 -18.60
C GLN A 145 -9.47 9.38 -19.10
N ALA A 146 -8.21 9.81 -18.97
CA ALA A 146 -7.06 9.00 -19.37
C ALA A 146 -7.02 7.65 -18.62
N ILE A 147 -7.32 7.64 -17.32
CA ILE A 147 -7.38 6.39 -16.54
C ILE A 147 -8.50 5.47 -17.08
N CYS A 148 -9.66 6.02 -17.42
CA CYS A 148 -10.74 5.24 -18.02
C CYS A 148 -10.34 4.65 -19.38
N GLU A 149 -9.71 5.43 -20.26
CA GLU A 149 -9.21 4.99 -21.57
C GLU A 149 -8.15 3.89 -21.41
N LEU A 150 -7.21 4.05 -20.47
CA LEU A 150 -6.22 3.03 -20.14
C LEU A 150 -6.89 1.71 -19.74
N ILE A 151 -7.84 1.77 -18.82
CA ILE A 151 -8.53 0.59 -18.27
C ILE A 151 -9.43 -0.09 -19.31
N THR A 152 -10.02 0.67 -20.22
CA THR A 152 -10.94 0.16 -21.24
C THR A 152 -10.18 -0.41 -22.44
N ASP A 153 -9.12 0.25 -22.87
CA ASP A 153 -8.49 -0.02 -24.17
C ASP A 153 -7.08 -0.56 -24.04
N LEU A 154 -6.17 0.11 -23.32
CA LEU A 154 -4.76 -0.32 -23.26
C LEU A 154 -4.59 -1.60 -22.44
N ILE A 155 -5.15 -1.64 -21.24
CA ILE A 155 -4.98 -2.76 -20.29
C ILE A 155 -5.42 -4.09 -20.92
N PRO A 156 -6.63 -4.22 -21.52
CA PRO A 156 -7.04 -5.47 -22.16
C PRO A 156 -6.21 -5.82 -23.39
N ARG A 157 -5.79 -4.82 -24.20
CA ARG A 157 -4.92 -5.06 -25.36
C ARG A 157 -3.56 -5.66 -24.97
N LEU A 158 -3.03 -5.27 -23.82
CA LEU A 158 -1.80 -5.83 -23.25
C LEU A 158 -2.01 -7.20 -22.56
N GLY A 159 -3.23 -7.74 -22.59
CA GLY A 159 -3.56 -9.06 -22.04
C GLY A 159 -3.82 -9.08 -20.54
N TYR A 160 -4.00 -7.93 -19.90
CA TYR A 160 -4.33 -7.84 -18.48
C TYR A 160 -5.85 -7.77 -18.25
N ASN A 161 -6.31 -8.40 -17.19
CA ASN A 161 -7.70 -8.30 -16.76
C ASN A 161 -7.89 -7.03 -15.90
N ARG A 162 -8.70 -6.10 -16.40
CA ARG A 162 -8.99 -4.83 -15.72
C ARG A 162 -9.54 -4.97 -14.29
N ALA A 163 -10.27 -6.05 -14.00
CA ALA A 163 -10.94 -6.26 -12.73
C ALA A 163 -10.09 -6.99 -11.68
N THR A 164 -9.04 -7.72 -12.10
CA THR A 164 -8.20 -8.52 -11.18
C THR A 164 -6.75 -8.06 -11.15
N ASP A 165 -6.20 -7.57 -12.26
CA ASP A 165 -4.77 -7.33 -12.41
C ASP A 165 -4.37 -5.88 -12.17
N VAL A 166 -5.33 -4.95 -12.26
CA VAL A 166 -5.08 -3.50 -12.18
C VAL A 166 -5.44 -2.97 -10.81
N GLN A 167 -4.58 -2.08 -10.29
CA GLN A 167 -4.88 -1.24 -9.14
C GLN A 167 -4.55 0.22 -9.46
N VAL A 168 -5.52 1.11 -9.24
CA VAL A 168 -5.25 2.56 -9.26
C VAL A 168 -4.81 3.01 -7.87
N LEU A 169 -3.65 3.66 -7.78
CA LEU A 169 -3.07 4.13 -6.53
C LEU A 169 -2.96 5.65 -6.52
N CYS A 170 -3.76 6.30 -5.69
CA CYS A 170 -3.79 7.77 -5.59
C CYS A 170 -2.99 8.30 -4.40
N PRO A 171 -2.39 9.49 -4.51
CA PRO A 171 -1.84 10.19 -3.36
C PRO A 171 -2.90 10.52 -2.29
N MET A 172 -4.11 10.90 -2.70
CA MET A 172 -5.14 11.50 -1.84
C MET A 172 -6.52 10.89 -2.02
N THR A 173 -7.35 10.98 -0.96
CA THR A 173 -8.74 10.54 -0.97
C THR A 173 -9.69 11.51 -1.67
N ARG A 174 -9.48 12.83 -1.47
CA ARG A 174 -10.39 13.89 -1.94
C ARG A 174 -9.96 14.47 -3.30
N GLY A 175 -10.90 15.12 -3.97
CA GLY A 175 -10.72 15.79 -5.26
C GLY A 175 -11.03 14.89 -6.45
N VAL A 176 -10.93 15.45 -7.66
CA VAL A 176 -11.37 14.80 -8.91
C VAL A 176 -10.54 13.56 -9.22
N VAL A 177 -9.22 13.67 -9.11
CA VAL A 177 -8.30 12.52 -9.19
C VAL A 177 -7.97 12.01 -7.79
N GLY A 178 -9.00 11.81 -6.97
CA GLY A 178 -8.91 11.24 -5.63
C GLY A 178 -9.61 9.88 -5.56
N THR A 179 -9.28 9.05 -4.56
CA THR A 179 -9.84 7.70 -4.47
C THR A 179 -11.36 7.68 -4.41
N ARG A 180 -12.01 8.66 -3.76
CA ARG A 180 -13.48 8.70 -3.66
C ARG A 180 -14.14 8.81 -5.03
N ASN A 181 -13.72 9.79 -5.84
CA ASN A 181 -14.28 9.98 -7.18
C ASN A 181 -13.89 8.83 -8.12
N LEU A 182 -12.62 8.43 -8.09
CA LEU A 182 -12.14 7.34 -8.95
C LEU A 182 -12.84 6.01 -8.63
N ASN A 183 -13.11 5.68 -7.36
CA ASN A 183 -13.87 4.48 -7.05
C ASN A 183 -15.27 4.49 -7.68
N THR A 184 -15.97 5.62 -7.64
CA THR A 184 -17.29 5.76 -8.29
C THR A 184 -17.18 5.58 -9.80
N VAL A 185 -16.24 6.26 -10.44
CA VAL A 185 -16.03 6.17 -11.90
C VAL A 185 -15.62 4.76 -12.32
N LEU A 186 -14.68 4.15 -11.60
CA LEU A 186 -14.14 2.83 -11.92
C LEU A 186 -15.14 1.72 -11.61
N GLN A 187 -15.97 1.84 -10.58
CA GLN A 187 -17.06 0.90 -10.33
C GLN A 187 -18.00 0.86 -11.53
N GLN A 188 -18.42 2.01 -12.06
CA GLN A 188 -19.29 2.06 -13.24
C GLN A 188 -18.62 1.49 -14.50
N LEU A 189 -17.29 1.64 -14.62
CA LEU A 189 -16.55 1.18 -15.78
C LEU A 189 -16.21 -0.32 -15.75
N ILE A 190 -15.81 -0.82 -14.58
CA ILE A 190 -15.29 -2.18 -14.38
C ILE A 190 -16.40 -3.14 -13.96
N ASN A 191 -17.31 -2.67 -13.10
CA ASN A 191 -18.41 -3.45 -12.55
C ASN A 191 -19.76 -2.71 -12.70
N PRO A 192 -20.23 -2.41 -13.93
CA PRO A 192 -21.46 -1.64 -14.15
C PRO A 192 -22.69 -2.32 -13.52
N PRO A 193 -23.75 -1.54 -13.21
CA PRO A 193 -25.02 -2.09 -12.76
C PRO A 193 -25.61 -3.00 -13.84
N ALA A 194 -26.20 -4.11 -13.40
CA ALA A 194 -26.87 -5.07 -14.26
C ALA A 194 -28.10 -5.66 -13.54
N PRO A 195 -29.16 -6.09 -14.26
CA PRO A 195 -30.39 -6.59 -13.62
C PRO A 195 -30.19 -7.82 -12.73
N ASP A 196 -29.12 -8.59 -12.97
CA ASP A 196 -28.73 -9.80 -12.26
C ASP A 196 -27.76 -9.53 -11.10
N LYS A 197 -27.35 -8.28 -10.88
CA LYS A 197 -26.44 -7.90 -9.79
C LYS A 197 -27.19 -7.14 -8.72
N VAL A 198 -27.14 -7.65 -7.50
CA VAL A 198 -27.66 -6.94 -6.34
C VAL A 198 -26.71 -5.80 -5.99
N GLU A 199 -27.29 -4.65 -5.60
CA GLU A 199 -26.55 -3.51 -5.07
C GLU A 199 -27.25 -2.91 -3.86
N ILE A 200 -26.45 -2.33 -2.97
CA ILE A 200 -26.91 -1.65 -1.76
C ILE A 200 -26.24 -0.29 -1.62
N ASN A 201 -27.03 0.73 -1.26
CA ASN A 201 -26.51 2.03 -0.90
C ASN A 201 -26.71 2.29 0.61
N ARG A 202 -25.61 2.31 1.35
CA ARG A 202 -25.59 2.56 2.81
C ARG A 202 -24.58 3.67 3.11
N GLY A 203 -25.05 4.75 3.73
CA GLY A 203 -24.18 5.86 4.16
C GLY A 203 -23.45 6.57 3.01
N GLY A 204 -23.96 6.50 1.78
CA GLY A 204 -23.33 7.08 0.59
C GLY A 204 -22.26 6.20 -0.06
N ASN A 205 -22.10 4.95 0.42
CA ASN A 205 -21.30 3.92 -0.22
C ASN A 205 -22.24 2.99 -0.98
N LEU A 206 -22.18 3.03 -2.31
CA LEU A 206 -22.85 2.07 -3.18
C LEU A 206 -21.93 0.85 -3.34
N LEU A 207 -22.39 -0.30 -2.86
CA LEU A 207 -21.72 -1.59 -3.01
C LEU A 207 -22.54 -2.49 -3.92
N ARG A 208 -21.86 -3.24 -4.79
CA ARG A 208 -22.45 -4.14 -5.77
C ARG A 208 -21.74 -5.48 -5.75
N GLU A 209 -22.46 -6.55 -6.04
CA GLU A 209 -21.84 -7.86 -6.31
C GLU A 209 -20.74 -7.74 -7.38
N GLY A 210 -19.60 -8.38 -7.12
CA GLY A 210 -18.38 -8.27 -7.93
C GLY A 210 -17.49 -7.07 -7.61
N ASP A 211 -17.88 -6.19 -6.67
CA ASP A 211 -17.00 -5.07 -6.29
C ASP A 211 -15.78 -5.52 -5.53
N ARG A 212 -14.64 -4.94 -5.90
CA ARG A 212 -13.44 -4.98 -5.07
C ARG A 212 -13.60 -3.98 -3.91
N ILE A 213 -13.40 -4.47 -2.70
CA ILE A 213 -13.46 -3.70 -1.47
C ILE A 213 -12.13 -3.75 -0.70
N ILE A 214 -11.99 -2.86 0.27
CA ILE A 214 -10.92 -2.82 1.26
C ILE A 214 -11.52 -2.77 2.66
N GLN A 215 -10.98 -3.57 3.58
CA GLN A 215 -11.29 -3.49 5.00
C GLN A 215 -10.63 -2.24 5.61
N LEU A 216 -11.38 -1.49 6.41
CA LEU A 216 -10.97 -0.20 6.98
C LEU A 216 -10.50 -0.29 8.44
N THR A 217 -10.92 -1.35 9.14
CA THR A 217 -10.65 -1.58 10.56
C THR A 217 -10.25 -3.02 10.80
N ASN A 218 -9.44 -3.29 11.83
CA ASN A 218 -9.13 -4.68 12.17
C ASN A 218 -10.34 -5.33 12.85
N ASP A 219 -10.81 -6.43 12.32
CA ASP A 219 -11.78 -7.32 12.96
C ASP A 219 -11.09 -8.66 13.27
N TYR A 220 -10.77 -8.84 14.56
CA TYR A 220 -10.07 -10.03 15.04
C TYR A 220 -10.98 -11.26 15.14
N ASN A 221 -12.31 -11.08 15.16
CA ASN A 221 -13.26 -12.20 15.19
C ASN A 221 -13.42 -12.78 13.78
N ARG A 222 -13.58 -11.91 12.78
CA ARG A 222 -13.62 -12.28 11.35
C ARG A 222 -12.22 -12.58 10.77
N GLU A 223 -11.17 -12.29 11.53
CA GLU A 223 -9.77 -12.39 11.11
C GLU A 223 -9.49 -11.68 9.77
N VAL A 224 -9.98 -10.44 9.66
CA VAL A 224 -9.74 -9.52 8.55
C VAL A 224 -9.13 -8.23 9.09
N PHE A 225 -8.14 -7.69 8.39
CA PHE A 225 -7.33 -6.59 8.87
C PHE A 225 -7.45 -5.37 7.97
N ASN A 226 -7.27 -4.19 8.55
CA ASN A 226 -7.27 -2.93 7.81
C ASN A 226 -6.23 -2.97 6.70
N GLY A 227 -6.70 -2.76 5.46
CA GLY A 227 -5.88 -2.89 4.25
C GLY A 227 -6.19 -4.13 3.43
N ASP A 228 -6.82 -5.16 4.01
CA ASP A 228 -7.14 -6.38 3.29
C ASP A 228 -8.12 -6.10 2.16
N LEU A 229 -7.81 -6.66 0.99
CA LEU A 229 -8.66 -6.55 -0.21
C LEU A 229 -9.58 -7.76 -0.30
N GLY A 230 -10.84 -7.49 -0.61
CA GLY A 230 -11.83 -8.52 -0.85
C GLY A 230 -12.67 -8.26 -2.09
N ILE A 231 -13.48 -9.24 -2.46
CA ILE A 231 -14.47 -9.15 -3.54
C ILE A 231 -15.84 -9.50 -2.96
N ILE A 232 -16.84 -8.65 -3.18
CA ILE A 232 -18.22 -8.98 -2.82
C ILE A 232 -18.71 -10.11 -3.72
N LEU A 233 -19.09 -11.24 -3.14
CA LEU A 233 -19.64 -12.38 -3.86
C LEU A 233 -21.15 -12.25 -4.02
N THR A 234 -21.85 -12.04 -2.91
CA THR A 234 -23.31 -11.97 -2.86
C THR A 234 -23.79 -10.92 -1.87
N ILE A 235 -24.95 -10.34 -2.16
CA ILE A 235 -25.68 -9.44 -1.26
C ILE A 235 -27.08 -10.02 -1.03
N ASP A 236 -27.36 -10.48 0.18
CA ASP A 236 -28.67 -10.99 0.57
C ASP A 236 -29.52 -9.87 1.18
N THR A 237 -30.57 -9.47 0.46
CA THR A 237 -31.48 -8.40 0.92
C THR A 237 -32.51 -8.84 1.95
N VAL A 238 -32.76 -10.15 2.09
CA VAL A 238 -33.70 -10.73 3.04
C VAL A 238 -33.02 -10.86 4.40
N GLU A 239 -31.87 -11.51 4.45
CA GLU A 239 -31.08 -11.68 5.68
C GLU A 239 -30.26 -10.43 6.04
N GLN A 240 -30.14 -9.47 5.12
CA GLN A 240 -29.36 -8.24 5.30
C GLN A 240 -27.87 -8.51 5.53
N GLU A 241 -27.33 -9.41 4.72
CA GLU A 241 -25.95 -9.88 4.80
C GLU A 241 -25.20 -9.63 3.48
N VAL A 242 -23.90 -9.37 3.58
CA VAL A 242 -22.97 -9.26 2.44
C VAL A 242 -21.86 -10.28 2.62
N THR A 243 -21.71 -11.18 1.65
CA THR A 243 -20.61 -12.15 1.64
C THR A 243 -19.44 -11.62 0.85
N VAL A 244 -18.28 -11.52 1.48
CA VAL A 244 -17.03 -11.01 0.90
C VAL A 244 -15.98 -12.10 0.89
N GLN A 245 -15.33 -12.31 -0.25
CA GLN A 245 -14.18 -13.18 -0.38
C GLN A 245 -12.88 -12.41 -0.10
N TYR A 246 -12.10 -12.86 0.88
CA TYR A 246 -10.73 -12.42 1.16
C TYR A 246 -9.78 -13.57 0.89
N GLY A 247 -9.03 -13.53 -0.21
CA GLY A 247 -8.19 -14.66 -0.63
C GLY A 247 -9.01 -15.95 -0.77
N GLU A 248 -8.69 -16.97 0.01
CA GLU A 248 -9.38 -18.27 -0.01
C GLU A 248 -10.56 -18.37 0.97
N ARG A 249 -10.77 -17.37 1.83
CA ARG A 249 -11.84 -17.37 2.83
C ARG A 249 -12.99 -16.45 2.45
N THR A 250 -14.18 -16.79 2.91
CA THR A 250 -15.37 -15.95 2.83
C THR A 250 -15.76 -15.44 4.22
N VAL A 251 -16.15 -14.19 4.29
CA VAL A 251 -16.54 -13.50 5.51
C VAL A 251 -17.89 -12.83 5.27
N ILE A 252 -18.80 -12.98 6.24
CA ILE A 252 -20.15 -12.43 6.17
C ILE A 252 -20.20 -11.16 7.03
N TYR A 253 -20.79 -10.11 6.45
CA TYR A 253 -21.03 -8.83 7.10
C TYR A 253 -22.52 -8.56 7.20
N ASP A 254 -22.99 -8.25 8.39
CA ASP A 254 -24.29 -7.63 8.58
C ASP A 254 -24.31 -6.22 7.98
N TYR A 255 -25.48 -5.74 7.55
CA TYR A 255 -25.64 -4.38 7.07
C TYR A 255 -25.20 -3.30 8.06
N ALA A 256 -25.17 -3.60 9.36
CA ALA A 256 -24.70 -2.71 10.41
C ALA A 256 -23.18 -2.47 10.35
N ASP A 257 -22.41 -3.44 9.84
CA ASP A 257 -20.95 -3.44 9.83
C ASP A 257 -20.36 -2.98 8.48
N LEU A 258 -21.20 -2.63 7.51
CA LEU A 258 -20.74 -2.19 6.17
C LEU A 258 -19.96 -0.87 6.20
N ASN A 259 -19.96 -0.14 7.32
CA ASN A 259 -19.08 1.00 7.53
C ASN A 259 -17.60 0.59 7.70
N GLU A 260 -17.31 -0.69 7.90
CA GLU A 260 -15.95 -1.23 8.03
C GLU A 260 -15.31 -1.56 6.67
N ILE A 261 -16.07 -1.55 5.58
CA ILE A 261 -15.56 -1.81 4.22
C ILE A 261 -15.83 -0.61 3.29
N ALA A 262 -15.00 -0.46 2.27
CA ALA A 262 -15.21 0.53 1.21
C ALA A 262 -14.72 0.00 -0.15
N LEU A 263 -15.15 0.63 -1.25
CA LEU A 263 -14.64 0.33 -2.59
C LEU A 263 -13.13 0.50 -2.68
N ALA A 264 -12.49 -0.37 -3.46
CA ALA A 264 -11.04 -0.45 -3.61
C ALA A 264 -10.55 -0.57 -5.06
N TRP A 265 -11.38 -0.23 -6.05
CA TRP A 265 -10.92 -0.03 -7.43
C TRP A 265 -9.79 1.02 -7.51
N CYS A 266 -9.84 1.99 -6.61
CA CYS A 266 -8.76 2.93 -6.32
C CYS A 266 -8.52 3.04 -4.81
N VAL A 267 -7.27 2.88 -4.38
CA VAL A 267 -6.86 3.04 -2.98
C VAL A 267 -5.75 4.08 -2.86
N THR A 268 -5.50 4.58 -1.65
CA THR A 268 -4.37 5.49 -1.46
C THR A 268 -3.07 4.71 -1.47
N ILE A 269 -1.97 5.34 -1.90
CA ILE A 269 -0.64 4.70 -1.89
C ILE A 269 -0.28 4.20 -0.47
N HIS A 270 -0.65 4.96 0.57
CA HIS A 270 -0.48 4.54 1.97
C HIS A 270 -1.20 3.23 2.30
N LYS A 271 -2.44 3.06 1.85
CA LYS A 271 -3.21 1.82 2.08
C LYS A 271 -2.70 0.63 1.26
N SER A 272 -1.85 0.87 0.27
CA SER A 272 -1.26 -0.19 -0.56
C SER A 272 0.11 -0.67 -0.07
N GLN A 273 0.63 -0.13 1.04
CA GLN A 273 1.91 -0.58 1.60
C GLN A 273 1.84 -2.08 1.94
N GLY A 274 2.90 -2.82 1.63
CA GLY A 274 2.94 -4.29 1.77
C GLY A 274 2.11 -5.08 0.74
N SER A 275 1.30 -4.42 -0.09
CA SER A 275 0.63 -5.05 -1.23
C SER A 275 1.47 -4.90 -2.50
N GLU A 276 1.24 -5.73 -3.51
CA GLU A 276 1.84 -5.60 -4.84
C GLU A 276 0.82 -6.07 -5.89
N TYR A 277 0.81 -5.42 -7.06
CA TYR A 277 -0.19 -5.66 -8.10
C TYR A 277 0.48 -5.94 -9.45
N PRO A 278 -0.09 -6.79 -10.31
CA PRO A 278 0.43 -6.99 -11.67
C PRO A 278 0.57 -5.65 -12.42
N VAL A 279 -0.47 -4.82 -12.37
CA VAL A 279 -0.49 -3.51 -13.02
C VAL A 279 -0.89 -2.42 -12.03
N VAL A 280 -0.14 -1.33 -12.01
CA VAL A 280 -0.46 -0.14 -11.21
C VAL A 280 -0.63 1.08 -12.12
N ILE A 281 -1.69 1.85 -11.87
CA ILE A 281 -1.89 3.18 -12.48
C ILE A 281 -1.73 4.25 -11.40
N LEU A 282 -0.80 5.18 -11.61
CA LEU A 282 -0.40 6.24 -10.67
C LEU A 282 -0.75 7.62 -11.20
N PRO A 283 -1.92 8.17 -10.86
CA PRO A 283 -2.19 9.58 -11.10
C PRO A 283 -1.31 10.49 -10.23
N ILE A 284 -0.56 11.38 -10.87
CA ILE A 284 0.32 12.38 -10.23
C ILE A 284 -0.04 13.77 -10.78
N TYR A 285 -0.85 14.52 -10.02
CA TYR A 285 -1.40 15.81 -10.42
C TYR A 285 -1.06 16.92 -9.43
N MET A 286 -1.09 18.18 -9.88
CA MET A 286 -0.91 19.34 -8.99
C MET A 286 -2.00 19.45 -7.92
N GLN A 287 -3.18 18.85 -8.12
CA GLN A 287 -4.21 18.72 -7.08
C GLN A 287 -3.65 17.99 -5.83
N HIS A 288 -2.66 17.12 -6.01
CA HIS A 288 -2.03 16.35 -4.94
C HIS A 288 -0.88 17.09 -4.25
N TYR A 289 -0.67 18.39 -4.52
CA TYR A 289 0.52 19.17 -4.13
C TYR A 289 1.05 18.87 -2.73
N MET A 290 0.18 18.82 -1.71
CA MET A 290 0.56 18.57 -0.31
C MET A 290 1.15 17.18 -0.05
N MET A 291 0.89 16.22 -0.93
CA MET A 291 1.35 14.84 -0.83
C MET A 291 2.36 14.48 -1.92
N LEU A 292 2.74 15.39 -2.82
CA LEU A 292 3.76 15.14 -3.82
C LEU A 292 5.15 15.10 -3.18
N THR A 293 5.52 13.93 -2.66
CA THR A 293 6.83 13.62 -2.10
C THR A 293 7.49 12.47 -2.85
N ARG A 294 8.81 12.39 -2.76
CA ARG A 294 9.62 11.37 -3.40
C ARG A 294 9.27 9.98 -2.90
N ASN A 295 9.20 9.78 -1.59
CA ASN A 295 8.88 8.49 -0.97
C ASN A 295 7.48 8.02 -1.37
N LEU A 296 6.49 8.92 -1.45
CA LEU A 296 5.15 8.55 -1.90
C LEU A 296 5.17 8.05 -3.35
N PHE A 297 5.84 8.78 -4.24
CA PHE A 297 5.91 8.40 -5.65
C PHE A 297 6.69 7.09 -5.84
N TYR A 298 7.83 6.94 -5.18
CA TYR A 298 8.61 5.71 -5.17
C TYR A 298 7.81 4.52 -4.65
N THR A 299 7.13 4.69 -3.50
CA THR A 299 6.31 3.63 -2.90
C THR A 299 5.21 3.19 -3.86
N GLY A 300 4.47 4.14 -4.45
CA GLY A 300 3.42 3.83 -5.41
C GLY A 300 3.94 3.12 -6.66
N LEU A 301 5.08 3.55 -7.20
CA LEU A 301 5.70 2.94 -8.38
C LEU A 301 6.14 1.50 -8.13
N THR A 302 6.78 1.25 -6.99
CA THR A 302 7.30 -0.07 -6.61
C THR A 302 6.20 -1.08 -6.24
N ARG A 303 4.93 -0.66 -6.17
CA ARG A 303 3.80 -1.60 -6.02
C ARG A 303 3.52 -2.41 -7.30
N ALA A 304 4.07 -2.01 -8.45
CA ALA A 304 3.86 -2.68 -9.73
C ALA A 304 4.83 -3.86 -9.94
N LYS A 305 4.30 -5.02 -10.32
CA LYS A 305 5.11 -6.21 -10.67
C LYS A 305 5.45 -6.31 -12.15
N LYS A 306 4.51 -5.94 -13.03
CA LYS A 306 4.62 -6.17 -14.48
C LYS A 306 4.42 -4.91 -15.32
N LEU A 307 3.60 -3.97 -14.87
CA LEU A 307 3.39 -2.70 -15.58
C LEU A 307 3.06 -1.57 -14.60
N ALA A 308 3.78 -0.46 -14.70
CA ALA A 308 3.46 0.79 -14.03
C ALA A 308 3.09 1.87 -15.06
N ILE A 309 1.97 2.55 -14.85
CA ILE A 309 1.49 3.63 -15.72
C ILE A 309 1.39 4.91 -14.90
N VAL A 310 2.29 5.86 -15.13
CA VAL A 310 2.22 7.18 -14.50
C VAL A 310 1.32 8.09 -15.34
N VAL A 311 0.28 8.66 -14.73
CA VAL A 311 -0.68 9.53 -15.41
C VAL A 311 -0.57 10.94 -14.83
N GLY A 312 -0.17 11.92 -15.64
CA GLY A 312 -0.20 13.32 -15.24
C GLY A 312 0.96 14.16 -15.77
N ALA A 313 0.88 15.46 -15.50
CA ALA A 313 1.77 16.44 -16.10
C ALA A 313 3.21 16.38 -15.55
N LYS A 314 4.18 16.65 -16.43
CA LYS A 314 5.62 16.69 -16.08
C LYS A 314 5.94 17.56 -14.86
N LYS A 315 5.20 18.65 -14.67
CA LYS A 315 5.34 19.56 -13.52
C LYS A 315 5.09 18.87 -12.18
N ALA A 316 4.02 18.07 -12.07
CA ALA A 316 3.68 17.35 -10.84
C ALA A 316 4.72 16.25 -10.54
N ILE A 317 5.14 15.51 -11.57
CA ILE A 317 6.22 14.52 -11.46
C ILE A 317 7.52 15.17 -10.99
N SER A 318 7.92 16.29 -11.61
CA SER A 318 9.15 17.00 -11.22
C SER A 318 9.08 17.52 -9.78
N LEU A 319 7.90 17.95 -9.32
CA LEU A 319 7.72 18.40 -7.94
C LEU A 319 7.85 17.22 -6.96
N ALA A 320 7.18 16.11 -7.22
CA ALA A 320 7.24 14.91 -6.39
C ALA A 320 8.68 14.40 -6.23
N VAL A 321 9.43 14.31 -7.33
CA VAL A 321 10.82 13.82 -7.34
C VAL A 321 11.76 14.72 -6.52
N ARG A 322 11.59 16.05 -6.62
CA ARG A 322 12.44 17.01 -5.89
C ARG A 322 12.08 17.11 -4.42
N SER A 323 10.82 16.87 -4.08
CA SER A 323 10.30 17.00 -2.72
C SER A 323 10.74 15.85 -1.83
N THR A 324 11.65 16.13 -0.90
CA THR A 324 12.03 15.24 0.21
C THR A 324 11.30 15.59 1.49
N ASN A 325 10.16 16.28 1.41
CA ASN A 325 9.35 16.69 2.56
C ASN A 325 8.67 15.47 3.20
N ASP A 326 9.45 14.49 3.65
CA ASP A 326 9.12 13.85 4.91
C ASP A 326 9.20 14.95 5.95
N GLN A 327 8.05 15.26 6.58
CA GLN A 327 8.04 16.07 7.78
C GLN A 327 9.15 15.54 8.68
N GLN A 328 10.21 16.33 8.87
CA GLN A 328 11.41 15.91 9.58
C GLN A 328 10.98 15.28 10.91
N ARG A 329 11.11 13.95 11.02
CA ARG A 329 10.59 13.24 12.19
C ARG A 329 11.49 13.56 13.36
N TYR A 330 10.93 14.20 14.38
CA TYR A 330 11.67 14.53 15.59
C TYR A 330 11.74 13.30 16.49
N THR A 331 12.80 12.53 16.34
CA THR A 331 13.10 11.37 17.20
C THR A 331 14.39 11.63 18.00
N ARG A 332 14.51 10.94 19.15
CA ARG A 332 15.76 10.84 19.90
C ARG A 332 16.30 9.42 20.00
N LEU A 333 15.75 8.49 19.21
CA LEU A 333 16.10 7.07 19.31
C LEU A 333 17.56 6.84 18.94
N GLN A 334 18.01 7.40 17.82
CA GLN A 334 19.43 7.34 17.41
C GLN A 334 20.36 7.83 18.53
N GLN A 335 20.08 8.98 19.14
CA GLN A 335 20.91 9.52 20.22
C GLN A 335 20.89 8.62 21.46
N ARG A 336 19.73 8.11 21.87
CA ARG A 336 19.63 7.19 23.01
C ARG A 336 20.40 5.90 22.77
N LEU A 337 20.38 5.34 21.57
CA LEU A 337 21.14 4.15 21.19
C LEU A 337 22.65 4.38 21.23
N LEU A 338 23.12 5.55 20.82
CA LEU A 338 24.54 5.90 20.93
C LEU A 338 25.02 5.86 22.39
N HIS A 339 24.18 6.34 23.32
CA HIS A 339 24.49 6.37 24.76
C HIS A 339 24.18 5.06 25.50
N ALA A 340 23.41 4.14 24.90
CA ALA A 340 23.11 2.83 25.49
C ALA A 340 24.39 1.97 25.52
N GLY A 341 24.95 1.77 26.71
CA GLY A 341 26.26 1.10 26.92
C GLY A 341 27.36 2.01 27.48
N LEU A 342 27.04 3.23 27.93
CA LEU A 342 27.92 4.10 28.75
C LEU A 342 27.56 4.03 30.26
N HIS A 343 27.20 2.85 30.76
CA HIS A 343 27.05 2.60 32.19
C HIS A 343 27.91 1.43 32.62
#